data_AF-A0A1G0BDA2-F1
#
_entry.id   AF-A0A1G0BDA2-F1
#
_cell.length_a   1.000
_cell.length_b   1.000
_cell.length_c   1.000
_cell.angle_alpha   90.00
_cell.angle_beta   90.00
_cell.angle_gamma   90.00
#
_symmetry.space_group_name_H-M   'P 1'
#
loop_
_entity.id
_entity.type
_entity.pdbx_description
1 polymer ?
#
loop_
_entity_poly.entity_id
_entity_poly.type
_entity_poly.pdbx_seq_one_letter_code
_entity_poly.pdbx_strand_id
1 'polypeptide(L)' 'MEKGNIEIKEEILRKLEDIKNTTESLVVKVGHLQVDLFNYPDKELEKFLDTLNKAFSDKHVLISEICNKHEEEVNHLKL' A
#
# COMPACT_ATOMS: atom_id res chain seq x y z
N MET A 1 13.14 29.37 7.86
CA MET A 1 12.03 28.83 7.04
C MET A 1 12.18 27.33 6.76
N GLU A 2 13.32 26.69 7.06
CA GLU A 2 13.57 25.25 6.81
C GLU A 2 12.82 24.27 7.74
N LYS A 3 12.65 24.58 9.03
CA LYS A 3 11.97 23.66 9.98
C LYS A 3 10.54 23.29 9.55
N GLY A 4 9.75 24.26 9.08
CA GLY A 4 8.39 23.99 8.62
C GLY A 4 8.33 23.13 7.35
N ASN A 5 9.38 23.14 6.52
CA ASN A 5 9.43 22.32 5.31
C ASN A 5 9.68 20.84 5.65
N ILE A 6 10.57 20.57 6.63
CA ILE A 6 10.82 19.22 7.12
C ILE A 6 9.57 18.63 7.80
N GLU A 7 8.90 19.41 8.67
CA GLU A 7 7.67 18.98 9.35
C GLU A 7 6.56 18.60 8.36
N ILE A 8 6.38 19.40 7.29
CA ILE A 8 5.40 19.10 6.22
C ILE A 8 5.79 17.82 5.47
N LYS A 9 7.07 17.64 5.11
CA LYS A 9 7.52 16.44 4.41
C LYS A 9 7.35 15.18 5.26
N GLU A 10 7.59 15.24 6.56
CA GLU A 10 7.30 14.14 7.49
C GLU A 10 5.79 13.85 7.60
N GLU A 11 4.94 14.88 7.59
CA GLU A 11 3.49 14.68 7.57
C GLU A 11 3.04 13.97 6.29
N ILE A 12 3.59 14.36 5.15
CA ILE A 12 3.34 13.68 3.87
C ILE A 12 3.81 12.23 3.94
N LEU A 13 5.00 11.96 4.50
CA LEU A 13 5.51 10.60 4.66
C LEU A 13 4.54 9.73 5.48
N ARG A 14 4.05 10.23 6.62
CA ARG A 14 3.07 9.51 7.45
C ARG A 14 1.79 9.19 6.69
N LYS A 15 1.31 10.10 5.84
CA LYS A 15 0.12 9.87 4.99
C LYS A 15 0.39 8.81 3.92
N LEU A 16 1.59 8.81 3.33
CA LEU A 16 1.99 7.78 2.37
C LEU A 16 2.09 6.39 3.02
N GLU A 17 2.64 6.31 4.24
CA GLU A 17 2.71 5.08 5.02
C GLU A 17 1.31 4.53 5.35
N ASP A 18 0.37 5.39 5.73
CA ASP A 18 -1.02 4.99 5.99
C ASP A 18 -1.69 4.39 4.74
N ILE A 19 -1.48 5.03 3.57
CA ILE A 19 -1.97 4.52 2.29
C ILE A 19 -1.32 3.16 1.94
N LYS A 20 -0.01 3.03 2.18
CA LYS A 20 0.75 1.78 1.96
C LYS A 20 0.16 0.64 2.79
N ASN A 21 0.01 0.87 4.10
CA ASN A 21 -0.49 -0.10 5.06
C ASN A 21 -1.95 -0.48 4.78
N THR A 22 -2.77 0.49 4.39
CA THR A 22 -4.15 0.24 3.96
C THR A 22 -4.20 -0.66 2.73
N THR A 23 -3.33 -0.42 1.74
CA THR A 23 -3.28 -1.23 0.53
C THR A 23 -2.78 -2.65 0.82
N GLU A 24 -1.80 -2.81 1.71
CA GLU A 24 -1.37 -4.12 2.21
C GLU A 24 -2.52 -4.89 2.88
N SER A 25 -3.31 -4.19 3.72
CA SER A 25 -4.49 -4.78 4.35
C SER A 25 -5.51 -5.27 3.32
N LEU A 26 -5.69 -4.55 2.20
CA LEU A 26 -6.58 -4.97 1.11
C LEU A 26 -6.07 -6.23 0.42
N VAL A 27 -4.77 -6.33 0.12
CA VAL A 27 -4.14 -7.55 -0.44
C VAL A 27 -4.44 -8.76 0.45
N VAL A 28 -4.16 -8.65 1.75
CA VAL A 28 -4.37 -9.74 2.71
C VAL A 28 -5.85 -10.16 2.78
N LYS A 29 -6.77 -9.19 2.86
CA LYS A 29 -8.21 -9.46 2.93
C LYS A 29 -8.74 -10.19 1.69
N VAL A 30 -8.29 -9.78 0.50
CA VAL A 30 -8.67 -10.49 -0.74
C VAL A 30 -8.07 -11.90 -0.77
N GLY A 31 -6.82 -12.06 -0.32
CA GLY A 31 -6.19 -13.37 -0.17
C GLY A 31 -6.97 -14.31 0.75
N HIS A 32 -7.47 -13.82 1.89
CA HIS A 32 -8.33 -14.62 2.76
C HIS A 32 -9.65 -15.01 2.09
N LEU A 33 -10.30 -14.10 1.36
CA LEU A 33 -11.50 -14.43 0.60
C LEU A 33 -11.26 -15.50 -0.47
N GLN A 34 -10.11 -15.48 -1.14
CA GLN A 34 -9.73 -16.54 -2.09
C GLN A 34 -9.58 -17.90 -1.39
N VAL A 35 -9.00 -17.92 -0.18
CA VAL A 35 -8.89 -19.15 0.63
C VAL A 35 -10.25 -19.67 1.06
N ASP A 36 -11.14 -18.78 1.52
CA ASP A 36 -12.50 -19.14 1.93
C ASP A 36 -13.29 -19.75 0.76
N LEU A 37 -13.05 -19.26 -0.46
CA LEU A 37 -13.70 -19.72 -1.69
C LEU A 37 -13.34 -21.16 -2.06
N PHE A 38 -12.23 -21.72 -1.56
CA PHE A 38 -11.94 -23.15 -1.76
C PHE A 38 -13.00 -24.07 -1.15
N ASN A 39 -13.67 -23.62 -0.08
CA ASN A 39 -14.77 -24.36 0.56
C ASN A 39 -16.11 -24.15 -0.16
N TYR A 40 -16.24 -23.08 -0.95
CA TYR A 40 -17.46 -22.69 -1.66
C TYR A 40 -17.14 -22.25 -3.09
N PRO A 41 -16.86 -23.18 -4.02
CA PRO A 41 -16.33 -22.82 -5.33
C PRO A 41 -17.29 -21.97 -6.16
N ASP A 42 -16.85 -20.76 -6.52
CA ASP A 42 -17.50 -19.86 -7.46
C ASP A 42 -16.46 -19.30 -8.43
N LYS A 43 -16.49 -19.78 -9.68
CA LYS A 43 -15.50 -19.44 -10.70
C LYS A 43 -15.56 -17.98 -11.16
N GLU A 44 -16.72 -17.33 -11.05
CA GLU A 44 -16.83 -15.92 -11.42
C GLU A 44 -16.22 -15.06 -10.32
N LEU A 45 -16.59 -15.34 -9.07
CA LEU A 45 -16.03 -14.66 -7.91
C LEU A 45 -14.51 -14.86 -7.80
N GLU A 46 -14.00 -16.06 -8.06
CA GLU A 46 -12.56 -16.37 -8.08
C GLU A 46 -11.79 -15.43 -9.04
N LYS A 47 -12.28 -15.27 -10.28
CA LYS A 47 -11.66 -14.37 -11.27
C LYS A 47 -11.68 -12.91 -10.84
N PHE A 48 -12.76 -12.46 -10.20
CA PHE A 48 -12.84 -11.10 -9.66
C PHE A 48 -11.84 -10.90 -8.52
N LEU A 49 -11.72 -11.87 -7.60
CA LEU A 49 -10.77 -11.81 -6.50
C LEU A 49 -9.32 -11.85 -6.99
N ASP A 50 -8.99 -12.66 -7.99
CA ASP A 50 -7.66 -12.66 -8.63
C ASP A 50 -7.31 -11.30 -9.22
N THR A 51 -8.27 -10.68 -9.92
CA THR A 51 -8.10 -9.35 -10.50
C THR A 51 -7.86 -8.29 -9.43
N LEU A 52 -8.63 -8.34 -8.34
CA LEU A 52 -8.47 -7.41 -7.21
C LEU A 52 -7.14 -7.61 -6.49
N ASN A 53 -6.76 -8.86 -6.20
CA ASN A 53 -5.53 -9.16 -5.48
C ASN A 53 -4.31 -8.68 -6.26
N LYS A 54 -4.29 -8.93 -7.58
CA LYS A 54 -3.26 -8.39 -8.47
C LYS A 54 -3.24 -6.86 -8.47
N ALA A 55 -4.39 -6.22 -8.64
CA ALA A 55 -4.47 -4.77 -8.67
C ALA A 55 -3.98 -4.11 -7.37
N PHE A 56 -4.33 -4.67 -6.21
CA PHE A 56 -3.86 -4.17 -4.91
C PHE A 56 -2.38 -4.47 -4.69
N SER A 57 -1.88 -5.63 -5.12
CA SER A 57 -0.46 -5.97 -5.05
C SER A 57 0.39 -5.01 -5.87
N ASP A 58 0.00 -4.75 -7.13
CA ASP A 58 0.68 -3.81 -8.03
C ASP A 58 0.66 -2.38 -7.44
N LYS A 59 -0.47 -1.96 -6.87
CA LYS A 59 -0.59 -0.66 -6.18
C LYS A 59 0.29 -0.59 -4.94
N HIS A 60 0.33 -1.64 -4.13
CA HIS A 60 1.14 -1.69 -2.91
C HIS A 60 2.63 -1.55 -3.22
N VAL A 61 3.12 -2.21 -4.29
CA VAL A 61 4.50 -2.05 -4.78
C VAL A 61 4.76 -0.60 -5.16
N LEU A 62 3.92 0.00 -6.01
CA LEU A 62 4.07 1.38 -6.45
C LEU A 62 4.08 2.37 -5.27
N ILE A 63 3.15 2.21 -4.31
CA ILE A 63 3.07 3.08 -3.14
C ILE A 63 4.31 2.91 -2.26
N SER A 64 4.82 1.68 -2.11
CA SER A 64 6.04 1.40 -1.36
C SER A 64 7.26 2.08 -1.97
N GLU A 65 7.40 2.06 -3.29
CA GLU A 65 8.47 2.78 -4.00
C GLU A 65 8.39 4.31 -3.76
N ILE A 66 7.19 4.88 -3.82
CA ILE A 66 6.96 6.30 -3.55
C ILE A 66 7.29 6.64 -2.08
N CYS A 67 6.87 5.79 -1.13
CA CYS A 67 7.19 5.97 0.29
C CYS A 67 8.71 6.00 0.50
N ASN A 68 9.42 5.00 0.00
CA ASN A 68 10.86 4.86 0.20
C ASN A 68 11.62 6.05 -0.40
N LYS A 69 11.25 6.48 -1.61
CA LYS A 69 11.86 7.65 -2.25
C LYS A 69 11.66 8.92 -1.42
N HIS A 70 10.44 9.15 -0.92
CA HIS A 70 10.14 10.33 -0.12
C HIS A 70 10.80 10.27 1.28
N GLU A 71 10.91 9.08 1.85
CA GLU A 71 11.65 8.83 3.09
C GLU A 71 13.15 9.17 2.94
N GLU A 72 13.79 8.75 1.85
CA GLU A 72 15.17 9.13 1.52
C GLU A 72 15.33 10.65 1.44
N GLU A 73 14.44 11.35 0.73
CA GLU A 73 14.44 12.81 0.65
C GLU A 73 14.33 13.47 2.04
N VAL A 74 13.43 12.97 2.89
CA VAL A 74 13.26 13.47 4.26
C VAL A 74 14.53 13.23 5.08
N ASN A 75 15.13 12.05 4.99
CA ASN A 75 16.33 11.69 5.73
C ASN A 75 17.55 12.53 5.30
N HIS A 76 17.68 12.83 4.01
CA HIS A 76 18.73 13.74 3.51
C HIS A 76 18.60 15.17 4.04
N LEU A 77 17.38 15.63 4.36
CA LEU A 77 17.15 16.96 4.92
C LEU A 77 17.38 17.03 6.44
N LYS A 78 17.51 15.88 7.11
CA LYS A 78 17.79 15.77 8.54
C LYS A 78 19.29 15.73 8.87
N LEU A 79 20.12 15.37 7.88
CA LEU A 79 21.58 15.27 7.98
C LEU A 79 22.25 16.62 7.66
#